data_AF-A0A0B5DJL7-F1
#
_entry.id   AF-A0A0B5DJL7-F1
#
_cell.length_a   1.000
_cell.length_b   1.000
_cell.length_c   1.000
_cell.angle_alpha   90.00
_cell.angle_beta   90.00
_cell.angle_gamma   90.00
#
_symmetry.space_group_name_H-M   'P 1'
#
loop_
_entity.id
_entity.type
_entity.pdbx_description
1 polymer ?
#
loop_
_entity_poly.entity_id
_entity_poly.type
_entity_poly.pdbx_seq_one_letter_code
_entity_poly.pdbx_strand_id
1 'polypeptide(L)'
;MNHYSCGCDTPSWTVTTAGSASTVSRHVSDLSGGLAITTSATGDAVLQLPNLHGDISVHLDLETAVAAVQRYDEYGNPLDATAAAAKYGSLGAYQRATDGLGGYTLVGVRVYDPTTGRFLQTAPVYGGNTSAYIYPADPIGQADRSRIEGSTGPWG
;
A
#
# COMPACT_ATOMS: atom_id res chain seq x y z
N MET A 1 15.43 1.72 2.72
CA MET A 1 15.49 3.19 2.84
C MET A 1 14.48 3.81 1.88
N ASN A 2 13.75 4.84 2.33
CA ASN A 2 12.72 5.52 1.55
C ASN A 2 13.17 6.94 1.20
N HIS A 3 12.89 7.39 -0.01
CA HIS A 3 13.24 8.72 -0.50
C HIS A 3 12.00 9.45 -1.02
N TYR A 4 11.83 10.70 -0.60
CA TYR A 4 10.63 11.49 -0.84
C TYR A 4 10.99 12.76 -1.62
N SER A 5 10.20 13.08 -2.65
CA SER A 5 10.31 14.34 -3.40
C SER A 5 9.32 15.41 -2.92
N CYS A 6 8.49 15.10 -1.93
CA CYS A 6 7.52 15.99 -1.30
C CYS A 6 7.45 15.77 0.22
N GLY A 7 6.74 16.68 0.92
CA GLY A 7 6.35 16.49 2.33
C GLY A 7 5.21 15.49 2.54
N CYS A 8 5.05 14.57 1.60
CA CYS A 8 4.05 13.51 1.57
C CYS A 8 4.56 12.26 2.32
N ASP A 9 3.68 11.31 2.59
CA ASP A 9 4.00 10.04 3.26
C ASP A 9 4.29 8.89 2.28
N THR A 10 4.26 9.17 0.99
CA THR A 10 4.51 8.20 -0.09
C THR A 10 5.88 8.41 -0.74
N PRO A 11 6.78 7.41 -0.75
CA PRO A 11 8.12 7.59 -1.29
C PRO A 11 8.10 7.64 -2.82
N SER A 12 8.93 8.51 -3.40
CA SER A 12 9.15 8.57 -4.86
C SER A 12 10.03 7.41 -5.34
N TRP A 13 10.90 6.91 -4.47
CA TRP A 13 11.67 5.68 -4.70
C TRP A 13 12.17 5.07 -3.38
N THR A 14 12.55 3.81 -3.43
CA THR A 14 13.06 3.06 -2.28
C THR A 14 14.31 2.26 -2.64
N VAL A 15 15.15 2.02 -1.63
CA VAL A 15 16.26 1.06 -1.68
C VAL A 15 15.98 -0.06 -0.70
N THR A 16 15.93 -1.29 -1.17
CA THR A 16 15.88 -2.48 -0.32
C THR A 16 17.26 -3.14 -0.33
N THR A 17 17.83 -3.38 0.85
CA THR A 17 19.14 -4.04 0.99
C THR A 17 18.95 -5.41 1.62
N ALA A 18 19.47 -6.45 0.96
CA ALA A 18 19.47 -7.82 1.43
C ALA A 18 20.92 -8.34 1.43
N GLY A 19 21.49 -8.52 2.61
CA GLY A 19 22.93 -8.79 2.75
C GLY A 19 23.77 -7.63 2.18
N SER A 20 24.63 -7.92 1.21
CA SER A 20 25.45 -6.91 0.51
C SER A 20 24.80 -6.35 -0.76
N ALA A 21 23.67 -6.90 -1.20
CA ALA A 21 22.97 -6.45 -2.41
C ALA A 21 21.96 -5.34 -2.09
N SER A 22 21.86 -4.32 -2.94
CA SER A 22 20.87 -3.26 -2.83
C SER A 22 20.09 -3.12 -4.14
N THR A 23 18.77 -3.06 -4.03
CA THR A 23 17.85 -2.93 -5.16
C THR A 23 17.13 -1.59 -5.06
N VAL A 24 17.14 -0.83 -6.15
CA VAL A 24 16.41 0.44 -6.28
C VAL A 24 15.06 0.15 -6.95
N SER A 25 13.98 0.71 -6.39
CA SER A 25 12.65 0.75 -7.00
C SER A 25 12.18 2.19 -7.06
N ARG A 26 11.93 2.72 -8.26
CA ARG A 26 11.35 4.05 -8.50
C ARG A 26 9.87 3.92 -8.77
N HIS A 27 9.09 4.87 -8.28
CA HIS A 27 7.63 4.83 -8.36
C HIS A 27 7.14 5.88 -9.35
N VAL A 28 6.32 5.45 -10.29
CA VAL A 28 5.68 6.32 -11.29
C VAL A 28 4.18 6.29 -11.04
N SER A 29 3.59 7.48 -10.88
CA SER A 29 2.17 7.63 -10.64
C SER A 29 1.35 7.60 -11.93
N ASP A 30 0.10 7.15 -11.84
CA ASP A 30 -0.91 7.33 -12.89
C ASP A 30 -1.49 8.76 -12.87
N LEU A 31 -2.49 8.99 -13.73
CA LEU A 31 -3.22 10.26 -13.82
C LEU A 31 -4.04 10.61 -12.56
N SER A 32 -4.34 9.61 -11.72
CA SER A 32 -5.02 9.81 -10.42
C SER A 32 -4.04 10.05 -9.27
N GLY A 33 -2.73 9.92 -9.52
CA GLY A 33 -1.67 10.03 -8.51
C GLY A 33 -1.34 8.71 -7.80
N GLY A 34 -2.05 7.62 -8.11
CA GLY A 34 -1.79 6.29 -7.55
C GLY A 34 -0.57 5.61 -8.18
N LEU A 35 0.00 4.60 -7.52
CA LEU A 35 1.14 3.84 -8.04
C LEU A 35 0.74 3.07 -9.32
N ALA A 36 1.39 3.40 -10.44
CA ALA A 36 1.13 2.76 -11.72
C ALA A 36 2.26 1.82 -12.14
N ILE A 37 3.51 2.24 -11.97
CA ILE A 37 4.68 1.48 -12.41
C ILE A 37 5.75 1.55 -11.34
N THR A 38 6.41 0.42 -11.09
CA THR A 38 7.68 0.36 -10.39
C THR A 38 8.79 0.08 -11.39
N THR A 39 9.87 0.90 -11.39
CA THR A 39 11.03 0.66 -12.25
C THR A 39 12.31 0.41 -11.47
N SER A 40 13.19 -0.40 -12.03
CA SER A 40 14.52 -0.63 -11.46
C SER A 40 15.48 0.52 -11.77
N ALA A 41 16.71 0.47 -11.25
CA ALA A 41 17.76 1.42 -11.64
C ALA A 41 18.16 1.32 -13.11
N THR A 42 17.95 0.15 -13.74
CA THR A 42 18.38 -0.17 -15.11
C THR A 42 17.28 -0.02 -16.15
N GLY A 43 16.01 0.13 -15.73
CA GLY A 43 14.90 0.46 -16.61
C GLY A 43 13.82 -0.62 -16.70
N ASP A 44 14.03 -1.78 -16.08
CA ASP A 44 13.01 -2.83 -15.97
C ASP A 44 11.76 -2.24 -15.32
N ALA A 45 10.58 -2.61 -15.82
CA ALA A 45 9.32 -1.98 -15.46
C ALA A 45 8.24 -3.02 -15.19
N VAL A 46 7.57 -2.86 -14.04
CA VAL A 46 6.42 -3.68 -13.65
C VAL A 46 5.22 -2.77 -13.48
N LEU A 47 4.17 -3.02 -14.25
CA LEU A 47 2.89 -2.33 -14.13
C LEU A 47 2.15 -2.89 -12.91
N GLN A 48 1.62 -1.97 -12.11
CA GLN A 48 0.89 -2.16 -10.87
C GLN A 48 -0.58 -1.91 -11.20
N LEU A 49 -1.40 -2.97 -11.27
CA LEU A 49 -2.80 -2.87 -11.68
C LEU A 49 -3.72 -3.01 -10.46
N PRO A 50 -4.24 -1.89 -9.93
CA PRO A 50 -5.13 -1.92 -8.77
C PRO A 50 -6.57 -2.30 -9.13
N ASN A 51 -7.26 -2.91 -8.16
CA ASN A 51 -8.72 -2.97 -8.15
C ASN A 51 -9.33 -1.61 -7.74
N LEU A 52 -10.67 -1.52 -7.66
CA LEU A 52 -11.37 -0.29 -7.25
C LEU A 52 -11.09 0.15 -5.81
N HIS A 53 -10.73 -0.79 -4.94
CA HIS A 53 -10.37 -0.51 -3.56
C HIS A 53 -8.96 0.11 -3.44
N GLY A 54 -8.08 -0.19 -4.41
CA GLY A 54 -6.69 0.25 -4.46
C GLY A 54 -5.68 -0.85 -4.14
N ASP A 55 -6.12 -2.10 -4.03
CA ASP A 55 -5.25 -3.26 -3.87
C ASP A 55 -4.65 -3.63 -5.22
N ILE A 56 -3.33 -3.84 -5.28
CA ILE A 56 -2.70 -4.33 -6.50
C ILE A 56 -3.13 -5.77 -6.71
N SER A 57 -3.92 -6.03 -7.75
CA SER A 57 -4.43 -7.37 -8.05
C SER A 57 -3.62 -8.07 -9.12
N VAL A 58 -2.90 -7.30 -9.94
CA VAL A 58 -2.02 -7.84 -10.99
C VAL A 58 -0.72 -7.04 -11.05
N HIS A 59 0.39 -7.77 -11.08
CA HIS A 59 1.65 -7.27 -11.63
C HIS A 59 1.78 -7.71 -13.07
N LEU A 60 2.16 -6.80 -13.96
CA LEU A 60 2.57 -7.15 -15.32
C LEU A 60 4.00 -6.70 -15.53
N ASP A 61 4.91 -7.66 -15.66
CA ASP A 61 6.29 -7.42 -16.01
C ASP A 61 6.37 -7.09 -17.52
N LEU A 62 6.84 -5.90 -17.86
CA LEU A 62 6.86 -5.41 -19.24
C LEU A 62 8.01 -5.97 -20.07
N GLU A 63 9.04 -6.54 -19.43
CA GLU A 63 10.16 -7.15 -20.13
C GLU A 63 9.82 -8.58 -20.58
N THR A 64 9.17 -9.34 -19.70
CA THR A 64 8.78 -10.74 -19.93
C THR A 64 7.35 -10.91 -20.45
N ALA A 65 6.53 -9.86 -20.35
CA ALA A 65 5.08 -9.91 -20.60
C ALA A 65 4.32 -10.92 -19.72
N VAL A 66 4.89 -11.29 -18.56
CA VAL A 66 4.26 -12.21 -17.62
C VAL A 66 3.40 -11.45 -16.63
N ALA A 67 2.14 -11.88 -16.50
CA ALA A 67 1.22 -11.39 -15.49
C ALA A 67 1.19 -12.30 -14.26
N ALA A 68 1.28 -11.71 -13.07
CA ALA A 68 1.12 -12.40 -11.80
C ALA A 68 -0.11 -11.84 -11.08
N VAL A 69 -1.06 -12.71 -10.75
CA VAL A 69 -2.29 -12.34 -10.04
C VAL A 69 -2.08 -12.46 -8.54
N GLN A 70 -2.55 -11.48 -7.80
CA GLN A 70 -2.50 -11.39 -6.34
C GLN A 70 -3.93 -11.32 -5.80
N ARG A 71 -4.19 -12.00 -4.68
CA ARG A 71 -5.49 -12.00 -4.01
C ARG A 71 -5.33 -11.68 -2.55
N TYR A 72 -6.24 -10.86 -2.05
CA TYR A 72 -6.33 -10.45 -0.66
C TYR A 72 -7.75 -10.70 -0.17
N ASP A 73 -7.92 -10.98 1.12
CA ASP A 73 -9.23 -10.90 1.76
C ASP A 73 -9.66 -9.44 1.97
N GLU A 74 -10.84 -9.24 2.54
CA GLU A 74 -11.41 -7.92 2.77
C GLU A 74 -10.59 -7.06 3.75
N TYR A 75 -9.72 -7.67 4.56
CA TYR A 75 -8.85 -6.97 5.50
C TYR A 75 -7.42 -6.81 4.95
N GLY A 76 -7.17 -7.24 3.73
CA GLY A 76 -5.85 -7.14 3.09
C GLY A 76 -4.89 -8.27 3.43
N ASN A 77 -5.35 -9.37 4.05
CA ASN A 77 -4.51 -10.56 4.24
C ASN A 77 -4.27 -11.24 2.89
N PRO A 78 -3.02 -11.60 2.55
CA PRO A 78 -2.72 -12.30 1.31
C PRO A 78 -3.31 -13.71 1.31
N LEU A 79 -3.97 -14.09 0.22
CA LEU A 79 -4.60 -15.41 0.05
C LEU A 79 -3.75 -16.41 -0.73
N ASP A 80 -2.62 -15.96 -1.30
CA ASP A 80 -1.66 -16.78 -2.01
C ASP A 80 -0.21 -16.29 -1.82
N ALA A 81 0.76 -17.12 -2.21
CA ALA A 81 2.18 -16.81 -2.04
C ALA A 81 2.64 -15.62 -2.89
N THR A 82 1.98 -15.38 -4.03
CA THR A 82 2.27 -14.23 -4.90
C THR A 82 1.86 -12.93 -4.23
N ALA A 83 0.69 -12.90 -3.59
CA ALA A 83 0.22 -11.79 -2.77
C ALA A 83 1.08 -11.58 -1.52
N ALA A 84 1.49 -12.66 -0.86
CA ALA A 84 2.33 -12.59 0.35
C ALA A 84 3.74 -12.07 0.09
N ALA A 85 4.28 -12.28 -1.13
CA ALA A 85 5.58 -11.74 -1.53
C ALA A 85 5.52 -10.29 -2.04
N ALA A 86 4.33 -9.71 -2.18
CA ALA A 86 4.15 -8.37 -2.71
C ALA A 86 4.56 -7.30 -1.68
N LYS A 87 5.42 -6.38 -2.11
CA LYS A 87 5.72 -5.17 -1.34
C LYS A 87 4.53 -4.24 -1.22
N TYR A 88 3.85 -4.01 -2.34
CA TYR A 88 2.64 -3.18 -2.42
C TYR A 88 1.47 -4.09 -2.78
N GLY A 89 0.82 -4.67 -1.77
CA GLY A 89 -0.35 -5.54 -1.95
C GLY A 89 -1.66 -4.79 -1.77
N SER A 90 -2.39 -5.12 -0.70
CA SER A 90 -3.58 -4.36 -0.30
C SER A 90 -3.23 -2.89 -0.06
N LEU A 91 -4.08 -1.98 -0.58
CA LEU A 91 -3.84 -0.53 -0.63
C LEU A 91 -2.53 -0.11 -1.33
N GLY A 92 -1.94 -0.98 -2.16
CA GLY A 92 -0.67 -0.74 -2.83
C GLY A 92 -0.71 0.42 -3.83
N ALA A 93 -1.89 0.76 -4.39
CA ALA A 93 -2.08 1.97 -5.19
C ALA A 93 -1.73 3.25 -4.40
N TYR A 94 -1.88 3.21 -3.07
CA TYR A 94 -1.55 4.30 -2.15
C TYR A 94 -0.16 4.12 -1.50
N GLN A 95 0.65 3.22 -2.04
CA GLN A 95 2.02 2.93 -1.59
C GLN A 95 2.10 2.54 -0.11
N ARG A 96 1.07 1.81 0.37
CA ARG A 96 1.07 1.16 1.68
C ARG A 96 1.83 -0.15 1.56
N ALA A 97 3.04 -0.16 2.10
CA ALA A 97 3.91 -1.33 2.03
C ALA A 97 3.41 -2.41 3.00
N THR A 98 3.24 -3.62 2.48
CA THR A 98 2.75 -4.81 3.19
C THR A 98 3.87 -5.81 3.51
N ASP A 99 5.11 -5.54 3.06
CA ASP A 99 6.31 -6.36 3.31
C ASP A 99 6.98 -6.10 4.67
N GLY A 100 6.28 -5.40 5.57
CA GLY A 100 6.73 -5.14 6.93
C GLY A 100 6.85 -6.41 7.78
N LEU A 101 7.76 -6.38 8.75
CA LEU A 101 7.93 -7.48 9.71
C LEU A 101 6.59 -7.75 10.44
N GLY A 102 6.10 -8.99 10.36
CA GLY A 102 4.84 -9.41 10.98
C GLY A 102 3.58 -9.15 10.15
N GLY A 103 3.70 -8.67 8.91
CA GLY A 103 2.55 -8.41 8.02
C GLY A 103 1.79 -7.13 8.35
N TYR A 104 2.34 -6.29 9.22
CA TYR A 104 1.76 -5.00 9.57
C TYR A 104 1.96 -3.97 8.46
N THR A 105 0.95 -3.12 8.29
CA THR A 105 0.96 -2.07 7.26
C THR A 105 0.90 -0.70 7.93
N LEU A 106 1.78 0.23 7.52
CA LEU A 106 1.68 1.62 7.95
C LEU A 106 0.65 2.34 7.07
N VAL A 107 -0.46 2.76 7.66
CA VAL A 107 -1.52 3.54 7.01
C VAL A 107 -1.55 4.91 7.67
N GLY A 108 -1.02 5.90 6.96
CA GLY A 108 -0.80 7.25 7.51
C GLY A 108 0.15 7.20 8.70
N VAL A 109 -0.36 7.57 9.88
CA VAL A 109 0.38 7.55 11.16
C VAL A 109 0.02 6.38 12.07
N ARG A 110 -0.76 5.42 11.57
CA ARG A 110 -1.17 4.27 12.37
C ARG A 110 -0.68 2.97 11.74
N VAL A 111 -0.25 2.06 12.60
CA VAL A 111 0.06 0.68 12.23
C VAL A 111 -1.24 -0.11 12.22
N TYR A 112 -1.53 -0.72 11.07
CA TYR A 112 -2.66 -1.61 10.84
C TYR A 112 -2.21 -3.08 10.88
N ASP A 113 -3.00 -3.91 11.55
CA ASP A 113 -2.89 -5.36 11.58
C ASP A 113 -4.04 -6.00 10.77
N PRO A 114 -3.77 -6.46 9.54
CA PRO A 114 -4.74 -7.18 8.70
C PRO A 114 -5.33 -8.42 9.36
N THR A 115 -4.55 -9.11 10.22
CA THR A 115 -4.97 -10.36 10.86
C THR A 115 -6.15 -10.13 11.80
N THR A 116 -6.15 -9.00 12.49
CA THR A 116 -7.22 -8.62 13.43
C THR A 116 -8.19 -7.61 12.84
N GLY A 117 -7.89 -7.06 11.66
CA GLY A 117 -8.67 -6.01 11.02
C GLY A 117 -8.62 -4.67 11.77
N ARG A 118 -7.55 -4.38 12.51
CA ARG A 118 -7.50 -3.27 13.48
C ARG A 118 -6.22 -2.46 13.44
N PHE A 119 -6.33 -1.20 13.85
CA PHE A 119 -5.16 -0.37 14.17
C PHE A 119 -4.61 -0.72 15.54
N LEU A 120 -3.28 -0.72 15.66
CA LEU A 120 -2.56 -0.94 16.92
C LEU A 120 -2.45 0.33 17.79
N GLN A 121 -2.97 1.45 17.29
CA GLN A 121 -2.95 2.77 17.92
C GLN A 121 -4.33 3.40 17.87
N THR A 122 -4.67 4.20 18.89
CA THR A 122 -5.90 5.00 18.88
C THR A 122 -5.88 6.03 17.76
N ALA A 123 -7.06 6.31 17.20
CA ALA A 123 -7.24 7.39 16.24
C ALA A 123 -6.80 8.74 16.86
N PRO A 124 -5.92 9.51 16.19
CA PRO A 124 -5.47 10.80 16.70
C PRO A 124 -6.60 11.86 16.69
N VAL A 125 -7.67 11.62 15.93
CA VAL A 125 -8.89 12.43 15.93
C VAL A 125 -10.03 11.64 16.59
N TYR A 126 -10.61 12.20 17.64
CA TYR A 126 -11.76 11.62 18.34
C TYR A 126 -13.03 11.70 17.46
N GLY A 127 -13.75 10.59 17.31
CA GLY A 127 -15.06 10.56 16.62
C GLY A 127 -15.06 10.23 15.12
N GLY A 128 -13.91 9.97 14.50
CA GLY A 128 -13.85 9.61 13.06
C GLY A 128 -14.32 8.19 12.71
N ASN A 129 -14.55 7.33 13.69
CA ASN A 129 -15.11 5.99 13.52
C ASN A 129 -15.85 5.55 14.81
N THR A 130 -16.68 4.50 14.74
CA THR A 130 -17.42 3.91 15.87
C THR A 130 -16.51 3.37 16.98
N SER A 131 -15.22 3.18 16.70
CA SER A 131 -14.18 2.89 17.68
C SER A 131 -12.84 3.49 17.27
N ALA A 132 -12.03 3.89 18.24
CA ALA A 132 -10.70 4.49 18.02
C ALA A 132 -9.70 3.56 17.33
N TYR A 133 -9.99 2.26 17.20
CA TYR A 133 -9.08 1.25 16.64
C TYR A 133 -9.58 0.58 15.36
N ILE A 134 -10.76 0.95 14.86
CA ILE A 134 -11.43 0.22 13.78
C ILE A 134 -10.97 0.75 12.41
N TYR A 135 -10.60 -0.17 11.52
CA TYR A 135 -10.56 0.03 10.06
C TYR A 135 -11.99 0.09 9.52
N PRO A 136 -12.33 0.80 8.41
CA PRO A 136 -13.72 0.98 8.00
C PRO A 136 -14.58 -0.30 8.11
N ALA A 137 -15.77 -0.15 8.72
CA ALA A 137 -16.65 -1.29 9.03
C ALA A 137 -17.19 -2.00 7.78
N ASP A 138 -17.14 -1.31 6.63
CA ASP A 138 -17.32 -1.87 5.29
C ASP A 138 -15.97 -1.78 4.54
N PRO A 139 -15.07 -2.76 4.73
CA PRO A 139 -13.73 -2.71 4.16
C PRO A 139 -13.69 -3.08 2.66
N ILE A 140 -14.82 -3.52 2.09
CA ILE A 140 -14.96 -3.74 0.64
C ILE A 140 -15.24 -2.40 -0.05
N GLY A 141 -16.17 -1.62 0.51
CA GLY A 141 -16.60 -0.34 -0.06
C GLY A 141 -15.80 0.87 0.42
N GLN A 142 -15.05 0.76 1.51
CA GLN A 142 -14.35 1.87 2.14
C GLN A 142 -12.93 1.48 2.57
N ALA A 143 -12.00 2.42 2.40
CA ALA A 143 -10.61 2.26 2.78
C ALA A 143 -10.16 3.44 3.65
N ASP A 144 -9.41 3.18 4.73
CA ASP A 144 -8.56 4.22 5.30
C ASP A 144 -7.29 4.35 4.45
N ARG A 145 -7.17 5.46 3.73
CA ARG A 145 -6.06 5.76 2.83
C ARG A 145 -5.08 6.76 3.45
N SER A 146 -5.35 7.23 4.68
CA SER A 146 -4.99 8.56 5.14
C SER A 146 -3.51 8.90 4.94
N ARG A 147 -3.33 9.88 4.06
CA ARG A 147 -2.25 10.85 3.95
C ARG A 147 -2.47 11.84 5.10
N ILE A 148 -1.46 12.21 5.90
CA ILE A 148 -1.64 13.37 6.79
C ILE A 148 -1.79 14.61 5.92
N GLU A 149 -3.03 14.98 5.65
CA GLU A 149 -3.51 16.35 5.50
C GLU A 149 -5.03 16.30 5.73
N GLY A 150 -5.53 17.17 6.59
CA GLY A 150 -6.91 17.12 7.08
C GLY A 150 -7.94 17.11 5.96
N SER A 151 -8.55 15.95 5.69
CA SER A 151 -9.75 15.85 4.88
C SER A 151 -10.96 16.02 5.78
N THR A 152 -11.41 17.27 5.95
CA THR A 152 -12.82 17.54 6.21
C THR A 152 -13.61 17.18 4.96
N GLY A 153 -14.32 16.06 4.98
CA GLY A 153 -15.27 15.61 3.95
C GLY A 153 -16.44 14.87 4.64
N PRO A 154 -17.66 14.90 4.06
CA PRO A 154 -18.89 15.15 4.82
C PRO A 154 -19.43 13.89 5.47
N TRP A 155 -18.89 13.59 6.65
CA TRP A 155 -19.69 13.10 7.77
C TRP A 155 -19.55 14.10 8.93
N GLY A 156 -19.84 15.35 8.57
CA GLY A 156 -20.02 16.53 9.41
C GLY A 156 -20.71 17.58 8.54
#